data_AF-A0A2D5P3Z1-F1
#
_entry.id   AF-A0A2D5P3Z1-F1
#
_cell.length_a   1.000
_cell.length_b   1.000
_cell.length_c   1.000
_cell.angle_alpha   90.00
_cell.angle_beta   90.00
_cell.angle_gamma   90.00
#
_symmetry.space_group_name_H-M   'P 1'
#
loop_
_entity.id
_entity.type
_entity.pdbx_description
1 polymer ?
#
loop_
_entity_poly.entity_id
_entity_poly.type
_entity_poly.pdbx_seq_one_letter_code
_entity_poly.pdbx_strand_id
1 'polypeptide(L)'
;MGKDKLKLLYKLMKELSVLYVKDEKSSSDIMIDYLKELFATTYHAKNANEALNLFNENKVDIVITDISLFEITEIEIIEKIRKINNDIPIFIITSHKDSKYEEEANKHKVKGYFIKPFSLNKLVSSFLDVVEELDIKKKELENIAYLKKVHNNLNDIGHKISTQISYDIVLETILKGAIELSEADGGTLYLYNKSKDILDFKIAINKSLNINHNEYNKDDKFSFESLRIHNSDKTVNRKNISVICAYEEKLINLDNVYEQEELDIDGVKQFDKKYNYKTSSMLVIPLISAEGKLFGVIQLVNKIKNKKYVSFDNNDKLLLTALSAVATMTTYNNLLLK
;
A
#
# COMPACT_ATOMS: atom_id res chain seq x y z
N MET A 1 18.42 21.07 2.06
CA MET A 1 17.60 19.97 1.52
C MET A 1 18.39 19.21 0.47
N GLY A 2 18.43 17.87 0.51
CA GLY A 2 19.13 17.06 -0.50
C GLY A 2 18.51 17.20 -1.89
N LYS A 3 19.30 17.04 -2.96
CA LYS A 3 18.84 17.21 -4.36
C LYS A 3 17.66 16.30 -4.72
N ASP A 4 17.67 15.05 -4.23
CA ASP A 4 16.60 14.08 -4.52
C ASP A 4 15.27 14.44 -3.86
N LYS A 5 15.32 14.90 -2.60
CA LYS A 5 14.14 15.38 -1.87
C LYS A 5 13.52 16.59 -2.58
N LEU A 6 14.35 17.55 -2.99
CA LEU A 6 13.88 18.72 -3.72
C LEU A 6 13.20 18.32 -5.04
N LYS A 7 13.80 17.41 -5.81
CA LYS A 7 13.22 16.90 -7.05
C LYS A 7 11.87 16.20 -6.83
N LEU A 8 11.75 15.42 -5.75
CA LEU A 8 10.50 14.78 -5.37
C LEU A 8 9.40 15.81 -5.03
N LEU A 9 9.72 16.83 -4.24
CA LEU A 9 8.74 17.86 -3.85
C LEU A 9 8.23 18.66 -5.07
N TYR A 10 9.10 19.01 -6.02
CA TYR A 10 8.65 19.63 -7.28
C TYR A 10 7.73 18.72 -8.10
N LYS A 11 8.03 17.41 -8.12
CA LYS A 11 7.15 16.43 -8.78
C LYS A 11 5.78 16.35 -8.09
N LEU A 12 5.74 16.32 -6.76
CA LEU A 12 4.49 16.30 -5.99
C LEU A 12 3.70 17.60 -6.17
N MET A 13 4.37 18.75 -6.18
CA MET A 13 3.73 20.04 -6.47
C MET A 13 3.04 20.04 -7.83
N LYS A 14 3.61 19.35 -8.82
CA LYS A 14 3.04 19.12 -10.15
C LYS A 14 1.85 18.15 -10.20
N GLU A 15 1.44 17.58 -9.08
CA GLU A 15 0.22 16.79 -8.93
C GLU A 15 -0.88 17.56 -8.18
N LEU A 16 -0.55 18.73 -7.63
CA LEU A 16 -1.47 19.55 -6.84
C LEU A 16 -2.16 20.63 -7.68
N SER A 17 -3.29 21.07 -7.16
CA SER A 17 -4.10 22.16 -7.68
C SER A 17 -4.00 23.39 -6.79
N VAL A 18 -4.00 24.57 -7.41
CA VAL A 18 -3.95 25.86 -6.70
C VAL A 18 -5.08 26.77 -7.16
N LEU A 19 -5.74 27.42 -6.21
CA LEU A 19 -6.69 28.51 -6.46
C LEU A 19 -5.99 29.84 -6.20
N TYR A 20 -5.90 30.69 -7.21
CA TYR A 20 -5.37 32.04 -7.09
C TYR A 20 -6.50 33.07 -7.20
N VAL A 21 -6.62 33.94 -6.21
CA VAL A 21 -7.66 34.98 -6.17
C VAL A 21 -7.02 36.34 -6.40
N LYS A 22 -7.36 36.99 -7.53
CA LYS A 22 -6.90 38.34 -7.89
C LYS A 22 -7.73 38.94 -9.02
N ASP A 23 -8.00 40.23 -8.95
CA ASP A 23 -8.63 41.02 -10.02
C ASP A 23 -7.86 40.96 -11.37
N GLU A 24 -8.56 41.12 -12.50
CA GLU A 24 -8.00 41.10 -13.85
C GLU A 24 -7.19 42.37 -14.15
N LYS A 25 -5.90 42.34 -13.80
CA LYS A 25 -4.90 43.33 -14.25
C LYS A 25 -3.74 42.59 -14.92
N SER A 26 -2.98 43.26 -15.77
CA SER A 26 -1.81 42.69 -16.49
C SER A 26 -0.77 41.98 -15.59
N SER A 27 -0.68 42.37 -14.31
CA SER A 27 0.19 41.70 -13.31
C SER A 27 -0.35 40.35 -12.79
N SER A 28 -1.60 40.00 -13.09
CA SER A 28 -2.23 38.73 -12.75
C SER A 28 -1.77 37.63 -13.70
N ASP A 29 -1.60 37.94 -14.99
CA ASP A 29 -1.21 36.98 -16.03
C ASP A 29 0.15 36.34 -15.75
N ILE A 30 1.15 37.15 -15.34
CA ILE A 30 2.50 36.65 -15.03
C ILE A 30 2.48 35.65 -13.87
N MET A 31 1.72 35.95 -12.79
CA MET A 31 1.65 35.07 -11.63
C MET A 31 0.89 33.78 -11.97
N ILE A 32 -0.19 33.88 -12.74
CA ILE A 32 -0.98 32.73 -13.20
C ILE A 32 -0.10 31.80 -14.04
N ASP A 33 0.66 32.35 -14.99
CA ASP A 33 1.54 31.54 -15.84
C ASP A 33 2.65 30.89 -15.02
N TYR A 34 3.22 31.60 -14.05
CA TYR A 34 4.18 31.03 -13.12
C TYR A 34 3.57 29.89 -12.28
N LEU A 35 2.34 30.04 -11.78
CA LEU A 35 1.65 28.98 -11.04
C LEU A 35 1.33 27.76 -11.93
N LYS A 36 0.95 27.96 -13.20
CA LYS A 36 0.77 26.87 -14.17
C LYS A 36 2.07 26.11 -14.41
N GLU A 37 3.23 26.78 -14.36
CA GLU A 37 4.54 26.15 -14.43
C GLU A 37 4.89 25.32 -13.18
N LEU A 38 4.25 25.55 -12.03
CA LEU A 38 4.54 24.83 -10.78
C LEU A 38 3.52 23.74 -10.45
N PHE A 39 2.24 23.98 -10.72
CA PHE A 39 1.13 23.11 -10.31
C PHE A 39 0.56 22.31 -11.49
N ALA A 40 -0.27 21.30 -11.20
CA ALA A 40 -1.01 20.54 -12.20
C ALA A 40 -2.14 21.37 -12.80
N THR A 41 -2.83 22.13 -11.95
CA THR A 41 -4.00 22.92 -12.30
C THR A 41 -4.00 24.22 -11.51
N THR A 42 -4.24 25.33 -12.20
CA THR A 42 -4.32 26.66 -11.61
C THR A 42 -5.71 27.21 -11.91
N TYR A 43 -6.53 27.29 -10.88
CA TYR A 43 -7.81 27.99 -10.92
C TYR A 43 -7.57 29.46 -10.62
N HIS A 44 -8.20 30.35 -11.36
CA HIS A 44 -8.12 31.79 -11.14
C HIS A 44 -9.51 32.32 -10.87
N ALA A 45 -9.64 33.10 -9.79
CA ALA A 45 -10.87 33.78 -9.41
C ALA A 45 -10.64 35.28 -9.34
N LYS A 46 -11.58 36.06 -9.86
CA LYS A 46 -11.51 37.53 -9.90
C LYS A 46 -12.11 38.17 -8.66
N ASN A 47 -12.96 37.42 -7.94
CA ASN A 47 -13.68 37.90 -6.76
C ASN A 47 -14.01 36.74 -5.79
N ALA A 48 -14.54 37.10 -4.63
CA ALA A 48 -14.88 36.16 -3.56
C ALA A 48 -15.89 35.08 -3.98
N ASN A 49 -16.92 35.44 -4.75
CA ASN A 49 -17.97 34.50 -5.14
C ASN A 49 -17.43 33.45 -6.12
N GLU A 50 -16.67 33.91 -7.12
CA GLU A 50 -16.00 33.01 -8.08
C GLU A 50 -14.99 32.10 -7.37
N ALA A 51 -14.23 32.63 -6.40
CA ALA A 51 -13.29 31.83 -5.62
C ALA A 51 -13.99 30.71 -4.85
N LEU A 52 -15.11 31.02 -4.19
CA LEU A 52 -15.89 30.03 -3.43
C LEU A 52 -16.56 29.00 -4.35
N ASN A 53 -17.06 29.41 -5.51
CA ASN A 53 -17.61 28.47 -6.49
C ASN A 53 -16.53 27.50 -6.99
N LEU A 54 -15.39 28.02 -7.44
CA LEU A 54 -14.27 27.20 -7.89
C LEU A 54 -13.76 26.28 -6.78
N PHE A 55 -13.71 26.75 -5.54
CA PHE A 55 -13.31 25.97 -4.38
C PHE A 55 -14.26 24.80 -4.07
N ASN A 56 -15.56 25.00 -4.26
CA ASN A 56 -16.58 23.97 -3.97
C ASN A 56 -16.72 22.97 -5.11
N GLU A 57 -16.58 23.41 -6.36
CA GLU A 57 -16.75 22.58 -7.55
C GLU A 57 -15.50 21.76 -7.89
N ASN A 58 -14.33 22.21 -7.44
CA ASN A 58 -13.06 21.59 -7.78
C ASN A 58 -12.33 21.12 -6.53
N LYS A 59 -11.49 20.10 -6.72
CA LYS A 59 -10.48 19.77 -5.72
C LYS A 59 -9.41 20.86 -5.77
N VAL A 60 -9.27 21.61 -4.67
CA VAL A 60 -8.24 22.62 -4.46
C VAL A 60 -7.33 22.15 -3.32
N ASP A 61 -6.01 22.11 -3.56
CA ASP A 61 -5.03 21.69 -2.55
C ASP A 61 -4.37 22.90 -1.85
N ILE A 62 -4.25 24.03 -2.54
CA ILE A 62 -3.66 25.27 -2.00
C ILE A 62 -4.48 26.49 -2.47
N VAL A 63 -4.66 27.47 -1.59
CA VAL A 63 -5.27 28.77 -1.93
C VAL A 63 -4.22 29.88 -1.79
N ILE A 64 -4.17 30.78 -2.76
CA ILE A 64 -3.37 31.99 -2.73
C ILE A 64 -4.31 33.17 -2.97
N THR A 65 -4.34 34.13 -2.05
CA THR A 65 -5.12 35.36 -2.22
C THR A 65 -4.19 36.57 -2.34
N ASP A 66 -4.40 37.38 -3.39
CA ASP A 66 -3.71 38.67 -3.56
C ASP A 66 -4.56 39.80 -2.98
N ILE A 67 -4.23 40.21 -1.75
CA ILE A 67 -4.92 41.29 -1.03
C ILE A 67 -4.28 42.61 -1.42
N SER A 68 -4.80 43.21 -2.49
CA SER A 68 -4.28 44.46 -3.02
C SER A 68 -4.92 45.72 -2.41
N LEU A 69 -6.11 45.62 -1.81
CA LEU A 69 -6.89 46.80 -1.38
C LEU A 69 -7.52 46.72 0.03
N PHE A 70 -7.53 45.55 0.69
CA PHE A 70 -8.15 45.38 2.01
C PHE A 70 -9.53 46.05 2.11
N GLU A 71 -10.43 45.65 1.23
CA GLU A 71 -11.83 45.73 1.61
C GLU A 71 -12.14 44.51 2.51
N ILE A 72 -13.20 44.59 3.29
CA ILE A 72 -13.62 43.56 4.25
C ILE A 72 -13.76 42.16 3.56
N THR A 73 -13.91 42.15 2.23
CA THR A 73 -14.14 41.01 1.36
C THR A 73 -13.06 39.92 1.30
N GLU A 74 -11.76 40.21 1.43
CA GLU A 74 -10.72 39.18 1.22
C GLU A 74 -10.46 38.31 2.45
N ILE A 75 -10.55 38.87 3.67
CA ILE A 75 -10.57 38.06 4.91
C ILE A 75 -11.83 37.19 4.93
N GLU A 76 -12.98 37.71 4.49
CA GLU A 76 -14.21 36.92 4.39
C GLU A 76 -14.04 35.68 3.51
N ILE A 77 -13.23 35.74 2.45
CA ILE A 77 -12.92 34.56 1.62
C ILE A 77 -12.22 33.51 2.47
N ILE A 78 -11.18 33.91 3.21
CA ILE A 78 -10.42 33.02 4.08
C ILE A 78 -11.33 32.41 5.15
N GLU A 79 -12.18 33.22 5.79
CA GLU A 79 -13.14 32.74 6.78
C GLU A 79 -14.14 31.73 6.20
N LYS A 80 -14.71 32.03 5.02
CA LYS A 80 -15.66 31.13 4.34
C LYS A 80 -14.98 29.83 3.91
N ILE A 81 -13.77 29.89 3.37
CA ILE A 81 -12.98 28.70 3.01
C ILE A 81 -12.66 27.88 4.27
N ARG A 82 -12.26 28.52 5.38
CA ARG A 82 -11.95 27.85 6.65
C ARG A 82 -13.15 27.13 7.26
N LYS A 83 -14.37 27.65 7.07
CA LYS A 83 -15.62 26.97 7.47
C LYS A 83 -15.88 25.67 6.70
N ILE A 84 -15.41 25.58 5.45
CA ILE A 84 -15.57 24.40 4.60
C ILE A 84 -14.40 23.43 4.81
N ASN A 85 -13.17 23.96 4.80
CA ASN A 85 -11.94 23.22 5.01
C ASN A 85 -10.99 24.02 5.91
N ASN A 86 -11.02 23.68 7.20
CA ASN A 86 -10.23 24.35 8.21
C ASN A 86 -8.71 24.16 8.04
N ASP A 87 -8.29 23.10 7.35
CA ASP A 87 -6.89 22.68 7.26
C ASP A 87 -6.21 23.10 5.96
N ILE A 88 -6.94 23.63 4.97
CA ILE A 88 -6.33 23.89 3.66
C ILE A 88 -5.18 24.91 3.75
N PRO A 89 -4.03 24.68 3.11
CA PRO A 89 -2.99 25.69 3.01
C PRO A 89 -3.48 26.97 2.32
N ILE A 90 -3.35 28.10 3.01
CA ILE A 90 -3.70 29.42 2.48
C ILE A 90 -2.46 30.31 2.53
N PHE A 91 -2.18 31.01 1.44
CA PHE A 91 -1.14 32.03 1.34
C PHE A 91 -1.75 33.38 1.03
N ILE A 92 -1.23 34.42 1.67
CA ILE A 92 -1.60 35.81 1.41
C ILE A 92 -0.43 36.50 0.72
N ILE A 93 -0.72 37.21 -0.36
CA ILE A 93 0.21 38.11 -1.03
C ILE A 93 -0.41 39.51 -0.98
N THR A 94 0.31 40.53 -0.53
CA THR A 94 -0.24 41.89 -0.38
C THR A 94 0.76 42.99 -0.70
N SER A 95 0.28 44.17 -1.08
CA SER A 95 1.10 45.39 -1.17
C SER A 95 1.16 46.19 0.15
N HIS A 96 0.38 45.80 1.17
CA HIS A 96 0.28 46.54 2.44
C HIS A 96 1.30 46.05 3.48
N LYS A 97 1.80 47.00 4.28
CA LYS A 97 2.80 46.77 5.35
C LYS A 97 2.25 46.95 6.77
N ASP A 98 0.95 47.10 6.93
CA ASP A 98 0.33 47.33 8.25
C ASP A 98 0.33 46.03 9.08
N SER A 99 0.81 46.11 10.32
CA SER A 99 0.93 44.98 11.25
C SER A 99 -0.41 44.36 11.62
N LYS A 100 -1.51 45.12 11.57
CA LYS A 100 -2.86 44.61 11.85
C LYS A 100 -3.27 43.50 10.88
N TYR A 101 -2.84 43.60 9.62
CA TYR A 101 -3.18 42.61 8.59
C TYR A 101 -2.40 41.31 8.76
N GLU A 102 -1.16 41.40 9.22
CA GLU A 102 -0.36 40.23 9.57
C GLU A 102 -0.95 39.51 10.79
N GLU A 103 -1.42 40.26 11.81
CA GLU A 103 -2.14 39.69 12.95
C GLU A 103 -3.41 38.94 12.54
N GLU A 104 -4.24 39.53 11.67
CA GLU A 104 -5.45 38.87 11.17
C GLU A 104 -5.13 37.63 10.32
N ALA A 105 -4.12 37.69 9.47
CA ALA A 105 -3.63 36.54 8.72
C ALA A 105 -3.21 35.38 9.65
N ASN A 106 -2.49 35.71 10.72
CA ASN A 106 -2.03 34.74 11.72
C ASN A 106 -3.21 34.10 12.47
N LYS A 107 -4.25 34.87 12.84
CA LYS A 107 -5.48 34.32 13.46
C LYS A 107 -6.14 33.24 12.60
N HIS A 108 -6.07 33.38 11.28
CA HIS A 108 -6.65 32.44 10.33
C HIS A 108 -5.72 31.27 9.94
N LYS A 109 -4.57 31.13 10.61
CA LYS A 109 -3.59 30.06 10.39
C LYS A 109 -3.18 29.94 8.92
N VAL A 110 -2.87 31.07 8.28
CA VAL A 110 -2.29 31.04 6.94
C VAL A 110 -0.89 30.45 6.99
N LYS A 111 -0.47 29.79 5.91
CA LYS A 111 0.85 29.15 5.79
C LYS A 111 1.94 30.12 5.34
N GLY A 112 1.57 31.26 4.78
CA GLY A 112 2.51 32.32 4.48
C GLY A 112 1.84 33.65 4.18
N TYR A 113 2.54 34.73 4.51
CA TYR A 113 2.14 36.10 4.30
C TYR A 113 3.29 36.85 3.61
N PHE A 114 3.06 37.35 2.40
CA PHE A 114 4.09 37.92 1.54
C PHE A 114 3.77 39.36 1.16
N ILE A 115 4.63 40.29 1.58
CA ILE A 115 4.53 41.71 1.26
C ILE A 115 5.30 42.01 -0.03
N LYS A 116 4.67 42.67 -1.00
CA LYS A 116 5.30 43.13 -2.24
C LYS A 116 6.24 44.33 -2.00
N PRO A 117 7.40 44.39 -2.66
CA PRO A 117 7.99 43.33 -3.48
C PRO A 117 8.52 42.17 -2.62
N PHE A 118 8.23 40.93 -3.01
CA PHE A 118 8.75 39.72 -2.37
C PHE A 118 9.62 38.92 -3.34
N SER A 119 10.46 38.03 -2.78
CA SER A 119 11.24 37.10 -3.58
C SER A 119 10.39 35.89 -3.96
N LEU A 120 10.29 35.57 -5.26
CA LEU A 120 9.65 34.34 -5.73
C LEU A 120 10.27 33.08 -5.10
N ASN A 121 11.59 33.09 -4.87
CA ASN A 121 12.27 31.98 -4.19
C ASN A 121 11.72 31.74 -2.77
N LYS A 122 11.36 32.80 -2.04
CA LYS A 122 10.73 32.68 -0.71
C LYS A 122 9.31 32.10 -0.80
N LEU A 123 8.54 32.52 -1.81
CA LEU A 123 7.20 31.98 -2.04
C LEU A 123 7.27 30.47 -2.37
N VAL A 124 8.17 30.10 -3.29
CA VAL A 124 8.38 28.71 -3.67
C VAL A 124 8.87 27.87 -2.50
N SER A 125 9.79 28.39 -1.65
CA SER A 125 10.19 27.63 -0.46
C SER A 125 9.01 27.32 0.45
N SER A 126 8.09 28.28 0.66
CA SER A 126 6.90 28.03 1.48
C SER A 126 5.90 27.09 0.82
N PHE A 127 5.81 27.06 -0.52
CA PHE A 127 5.05 26.01 -1.21
C PHE A 127 5.67 24.64 -0.99
N LEU A 128 6.98 24.50 -1.09
CA LEU A 128 7.67 23.22 -0.87
C LEU A 128 7.46 22.69 0.55
N ASP A 129 7.46 23.57 1.56
CA ASP A 129 7.17 23.19 2.95
C ASP A 129 5.74 22.65 3.09
N VAL A 130 4.76 23.30 2.46
CA VAL A 130 3.37 22.84 2.44
C VAL A 130 3.20 21.54 1.66
N VAL A 131 3.87 21.39 0.51
CA VAL A 131 3.82 20.16 -0.29
C VAL A 131 4.35 18.98 0.52
N GLU A 132 5.42 19.18 1.30
CA GLU A 132 5.93 18.18 2.22
C GLU A 132 4.91 17.81 3.31
N GLU A 133 4.27 18.80 3.94
CA GLU A 133 3.22 18.57 4.94
C GLU A 133 2.03 17.78 4.37
N LEU A 134 1.57 18.11 3.17
CA LEU A 134 0.48 17.42 2.49
C LEU A 134 0.86 15.97 2.13
N ASP A 135 2.09 15.73 1.68
CA ASP A 135 2.59 14.38 1.39
C ASP A 135 2.67 13.51 2.65
N ILE A 136 3.15 14.07 3.76
CA ILE A 136 3.18 13.38 5.07
C ILE A 136 1.75 13.01 5.50
N LYS A 137 0.82 13.98 5.51
CA LYS A 137 -0.58 13.75 5.92
C LYS A 137 -1.26 12.71 5.04
N LYS A 138 -1.00 12.71 3.72
CA LYS A 138 -1.51 11.71 2.79
C LYS A 138 -1.01 10.31 3.13
N LYS A 139 0.30 10.15 3.36
CA LYS A 139 0.91 8.85 3.74
C LYS A 139 0.38 8.34 5.07
N GLU A 140 0.17 9.21 6.05
CA GLU A 140 -0.43 8.84 7.33
C GLU A 140 -1.86 8.31 7.16
N LEU A 141 -2.69 8.98 6.35
CA LEU A 141 -4.04 8.52 6.05
C LEU A 141 -4.05 7.17 5.33
N GLU A 142 -3.16 6.97 4.35
CA GLU A 142 -2.98 5.70 3.65
C GLU A 142 -2.57 4.58 4.64
N ASN A 143 -1.64 4.85 5.56
CA ASN A 143 -1.22 3.92 6.59
C ASN A 143 -2.35 3.57 7.56
N ILE A 144 -3.14 4.54 8.01
CA ILE A 144 -4.30 4.31 8.88
C ILE A 144 -5.34 3.44 8.16
N ALA A 145 -5.62 3.72 6.89
CA ALA A 145 -6.55 2.92 6.09
C ALA A 145 -6.04 1.46 5.94
N TYR A 146 -4.76 1.28 5.67
CA TYR A 146 -4.13 -0.03 5.60
C TYR A 146 -4.23 -0.79 6.93
N LEU A 147 -3.88 -0.16 8.06
CA LEU A 147 -3.98 -0.78 9.38
C LEU A 147 -5.41 -1.19 9.74
N LYS A 148 -6.41 -0.37 9.40
CA LYS A 148 -7.83 -0.71 9.57
C LYS A 148 -8.22 -1.94 8.74
N LYS A 149 -7.78 -2.01 7.47
CA LYS A 149 -8.00 -3.19 6.61
C LYS A 149 -7.40 -4.45 7.24
N VAL A 150 -6.13 -4.39 7.66
CA VAL A 150 -5.44 -5.52 8.30
C VAL A 150 -6.16 -5.95 9.59
N HIS A 151 -6.53 -5.00 10.45
CA HIS A 151 -7.24 -5.27 11.70
C HIS A 151 -8.58 -5.98 11.46
N ASN A 152 -9.40 -5.48 10.53
CA ASN A 152 -10.70 -6.07 10.21
C ASN A 152 -10.55 -7.50 9.67
N ASN A 153 -9.59 -7.72 8.76
CA ASN A 153 -9.30 -9.04 8.21
C ASN A 153 -8.82 -10.02 9.30
N LEU A 154 -7.94 -9.58 10.21
CA LEU A 154 -7.49 -10.41 11.33
C LEU A 154 -8.62 -10.76 12.30
N ASN A 155 -9.52 -9.82 12.59
CA ASN A 155 -10.69 -10.09 13.43
C ASN A 155 -11.62 -11.12 12.77
N ASP A 156 -11.86 -11.01 11.47
CA ASP A 156 -12.70 -11.96 10.73
C ASP A 156 -12.06 -13.36 10.69
N ILE A 157 -10.75 -13.45 10.43
CA ILE A 157 -9.98 -14.70 10.51
C ILE A 157 -10.10 -15.29 11.92
N GLY A 158 -9.83 -14.49 12.96
CA GLY A 158 -9.89 -14.93 14.34
C GLY A 158 -11.27 -15.44 14.75
N HIS A 159 -12.33 -14.73 14.35
CA HIS A 159 -13.72 -15.15 14.59
C HIS A 159 -14.07 -16.46 13.85
N LYS A 160 -13.69 -16.58 12.57
CA LYS A 160 -13.91 -17.81 11.79
C LYS A 160 -13.18 -19.00 12.42
N ILE A 161 -11.94 -18.82 12.88
CA ILE A 161 -11.18 -19.88 13.52
C ILE A 161 -11.79 -20.28 14.87
N SER A 162 -12.20 -19.32 15.70
CA SER A 162 -12.73 -19.61 17.04
C SER A 162 -14.09 -20.30 17.04
N THR A 163 -14.89 -20.09 15.98
CA THR A 163 -16.24 -20.65 15.84
C THR A 163 -16.28 -21.96 15.05
N GLN A 164 -15.18 -22.34 14.39
CA GLN A 164 -15.13 -23.52 13.55
C GLN A 164 -14.64 -24.76 14.28
N ILE A 165 -15.40 -25.84 14.10
CA ILE A 165 -15.08 -27.16 14.64
C ILE A 165 -14.20 -27.95 13.65
N SER A 166 -14.25 -27.62 12.36
CA SER A 166 -13.54 -28.37 11.31
C SER A 166 -12.14 -27.81 11.04
N TYR A 167 -11.15 -28.68 11.22
CA TYR A 167 -9.74 -28.41 10.95
C TYR A 167 -9.49 -27.92 9.51
N ASP A 168 -10.19 -28.47 8.52
CA ASP A 168 -9.96 -28.13 7.11
C ASP A 168 -10.44 -26.71 6.79
N ILE A 169 -11.56 -26.28 7.38
CA ILE A 169 -12.09 -24.93 7.17
C ILE A 169 -11.17 -23.89 7.85
N VAL A 170 -10.53 -24.25 8.98
CA VAL A 170 -9.52 -23.41 9.61
C VAL A 170 -8.30 -23.23 8.69
N LEU A 171 -7.77 -24.32 8.11
CA LEU A 171 -6.66 -24.24 7.16
C LEU A 171 -7.00 -23.38 5.93
N GLU A 172 -8.21 -23.54 5.40
CA GLU A 172 -8.70 -22.70 4.29
C GLU A 172 -8.79 -21.22 4.69
N THR A 173 -9.31 -20.94 5.89
CA THR A 173 -9.42 -19.58 6.43
C THR A 173 -8.03 -18.94 6.57
N ILE A 174 -7.04 -19.68 7.07
CA ILE A 174 -5.67 -19.19 7.21
C ILE A 174 -5.05 -18.90 5.85
N LEU A 175 -5.16 -19.82 4.87
CA LEU A 175 -4.59 -19.61 3.54
C LEU A 175 -5.25 -18.43 2.82
N LYS A 176 -6.58 -18.30 2.89
CA LYS A 176 -7.31 -17.15 2.34
C LYS A 176 -6.85 -15.84 2.98
N GLY A 177 -6.75 -15.81 4.31
CA GLY A 177 -6.23 -14.67 5.05
C GLY A 177 -4.82 -14.27 4.61
N ALA A 178 -3.93 -15.26 4.46
CA ALA A 178 -2.56 -15.04 3.97
C ALA A 178 -2.55 -14.42 2.57
N ILE A 179 -3.36 -14.94 1.65
CA ILE A 179 -3.47 -14.44 0.27
C ILE A 179 -4.04 -13.02 0.22
N GLU A 180 -5.07 -12.72 1.00
CA GLU A 180 -5.73 -11.41 1.01
C GLU A 180 -4.87 -10.31 1.64
N LEU A 181 -4.25 -10.61 2.78
CA LEU A 181 -3.48 -9.64 3.55
C LEU A 181 -2.12 -9.33 2.91
N SER A 182 -1.49 -10.32 2.25
CA SER A 182 -0.25 -10.12 1.49
C SER A 182 -0.47 -9.62 0.06
N GLU A 183 -1.73 -9.51 -0.38
CA GLU A 183 -2.11 -9.17 -1.75
C GLU A 183 -1.53 -10.15 -2.79
N ALA A 184 -1.37 -11.42 -2.42
CA ALA A 184 -0.95 -12.48 -3.33
C ALA A 184 -2.02 -12.86 -4.35
N ASP A 185 -1.59 -13.36 -5.50
CA ASP A 185 -2.46 -13.96 -6.52
C ASP A 185 -2.97 -15.33 -6.06
N GLY A 186 -2.10 -16.10 -5.40
CA GLY A 186 -2.45 -17.42 -4.90
C GLY A 186 -1.54 -17.93 -3.80
N GLY A 187 -1.89 -19.10 -3.30
CA GLY A 187 -1.12 -19.79 -2.29
C GLY A 187 -1.48 -21.27 -2.18
N THR A 188 -0.62 -22.00 -1.48
CA THR A 188 -0.77 -23.43 -1.24
C THR A 188 -0.34 -23.75 0.18
N LEU A 189 -1.07 -24.65 0.84
CA LEU A 189 -0.75 -25.17 2.16
C LEU A 189 -0.48 -26.67 2.06
N TYR A 190 0.66 -27.07 2.58
CA TYR A 190 1.04 -28.47 2.76
C TYR A 190 1.25 -28.79 4.23
N LEU A 191 0.91 -30.01 4.65
CA LEU A 191 1.25 -30.52 5.97
C LEU A 191 2.34 -31.59 5.86
N TYR A 192 3.32 -31.54 6.76
CA TYR A 192 4.40 -32.50 6.74
C TYR A 192 3.98 -33.83 7.36
N ASN A 193 4.09 -34.90 6.58
CA ASN A 193 3.84 -36.26 7.01
C ASN A 193 5.17 -37.01 7.17
N LYS A 194 5.66 -37.03 8.42
CA LYS A 194 6.94 -37.66 8.78
C LYS A 194 7.01 -39.15 8.43
N SER A 195 5.90 -39.89 8.52
CA SER A 195 5.90 -41.34 8.25
C SER A 195 6.13 -41.68 6.78
N LYS A 196 5.65 -40.81 5.88
CA LYS A 196 5.78 -40.97 4.43
C LYS A 196 6.91 -40.11 3.84
N ASP A 197 7.48 -39.22 4.63
CA ASP A 197 8.50 -38.23 4.22
C ASP A 197 8.03 -37.33 3.05
N ILE A 198 6.79 -36.83 3.19
CA ILE A 198 6.13 -36.00 2.18
C ILE A 198 5.50 -34.75 2.80
N LEU A 199 5.43 -33.68 2.01
CA LEU A 199 4.50 -32.57 2.19
C LEU A 199 3.16 -32.96 1.58
N ASP A 200 2.23 -33.38 2.43
CA ASP A 200 0.86 -33.71 2.05
C ASP A 200 0.10 -32.46 1.64
N PHE A 201 -0.35 -32.42 0.38
CA PHE A 201 -1.16 -31.32 -0.14
C PHE A 201 -2.49 -31.22 0.63
N LYS A 202 -2.91 -29.99 0.96
CA LYS A 202 -4.20 -29.73 1.61
C LYS A 202 -5.10 -28.78 0.85
N ILE A 203 -4.55 -27.64 0.45
CA ILE A 203 -5.34 -26.62 -0.24
C ILE A 203 -4.47 -25.76 -1.15
N ALA A 204 -5.01 -25.42 -2.32
CA ALA A 204 -4.47 -24.40 -3.22
C ALA A 204 -5.57 -23.41 -3.62
N ILE A 205 -5.24 -22.13 -3.62
CA ILE A 205 -6.11 -21.05 -4.08
C ILE A 205 -5.30 -20.19 -5.05
N ASN A 206 -5.88 -19.82 -6.19
CA ASN A 206 -5.26 -18.90 -7.14
C ASN A 206 -6.34 -18.08 -7.84
N LYS A 207 -6.24 -16.75 -7.78
CA LYS A 207 -7.25 -15.83 -8.31
C LYS A 207 -7.20 -15.79 -9.83
N SER A 208 -6.03 -15.59 -10.43
CA SER A 208 -5.87 -15.52 -11.89
C SER A 208 -6.27 -16.80 -12.61
N LEU A 209 -6.05 -17.96 -12.00
CA LEU A 209 -6.43 -19.27 -12.53
C LEU A 209 -7.82 -19.74 -12.09
N ASN A 210 -8.50 -18.96 -11.25
CA ASN A 210 -9.80 -19.30 -10.65
C ASN A 210 -9.79 -20.67 -9.93
N ILE A 211 -8.74 -20.93 -9.15
CA ILE A 211 -8.56 -22.17 -8.40
C ILE A 211 -9.03 -21.95 -6.96
N ASN A 212 -9.85 -22.87 -6.47
CA ASN A 212 -10.10 -23.08 -5.05
C ASN A 212 -10.22 -24.60 -4.79
N HIS A 213 -9.06 -25.24 -4.70
CA HIS A 213 -8.93 -26.69 -4.67
C HIS A 213 -8.57 -27.17 -3.27
N ASN A 214 -9.40 -28.02 -2.68
CA ASN A 214 -9.17 -28.66 -1.38
C ASN A 214 -9.70 -30.12 -1.39
N GLU A 215 -9.64 -30.82 -0.26
CA GLU A 215 -10.08 -32.22 -0.16
C GLU A 215 -11.56 -32.44 -0.55
N TYR A 216 -12.42 -31.43 -0.34
CA TYR A 216 -13.87 -31.48 -0.59
C TYR A 216 -14.30 -30.84 -1.92
N ASN A 217 -13.43 -30.03 -2.53
CA ASN A 217 -13.67 -29.32 -3.77
C ASN A 217 -12.49 -29.59 -4.71
N LYS A 218 -12.56 -30.70 -5.44
CA LYS A 218 -11.55 -31.08 -6.42
C LYS A 218 -11.91 -30.46 -7.76
N ASP A 219 -11.01 -29.62 -8.27
CA ASP A 219 -11.06 -29.18 -9.65
C ASP A 219 -10.29 -30.16 -10.53
N ASP A 220 -11.01 -30.94 -11.35
CA ASP A 220 -10.43 -31.95 -12.25
C ASP A 220 -9.47 -31.34 -13.29
N LYS A 221 -9.52 -30.02 -13.51
CA LYS A 221 -8.59 -29.32 -14.42
C LYS A 221 -7.21 -29.15 -13.82
N PHE A 222 -7.09 -29.16 -12.49
CA PHE A 222 -5.83 -28.92 -11.79
C PHE A 222 -5.45 -30.12 -10.94
N SER A 223 -4.29 -30.68 -11.25
CA SER A 223 -3.68 -31.73 -10.44
C SER A 223 -2.70 -31.08 -9.45
N PHE A 224 -2.99 -31.24 -8.16
CA PHE A 224 -2.11 -30.91 -7.06
C PHE A 224 -1.67 -32.19 -6.37
N GLU A 225 -0.36 -32.38 -6.24
CA GLU A 225 0.23 -33.61 -5.71
C GLU A 225 0.96 -33.34 -4.39
N SER A 226 0.98 -34.33 -3.50
CA SER A 226 1.88 -34.33 -2.35
C SER A 226 3.33 -34.39 -2.82
N LEU A 227 4.20 -33.59 -2.20
CA LEU A 227 5.60 -33.46 -2.61
C LEU A 227 6.50 -34.31 -1.72
N ARG A 228 7.33 -35.16 -2.30
CA ARG A 228 8.35 -35.91 -1.52
C ARG A 228 9.47 -34.98 -1.07
N ILE A 229 9.90 -35.10 0.18
CA ILE A 229 11.07 -34.38 0.70
C ILE A 229 12.34 -34.92 0.04
N HIS A 230 12.50 -36.24 0.00
CA HIS A 230 13.62 -36.91 -0.65
C HIS A 230 13.20 -37.67 -1.92
N ASN A 231 14.09 -37.65 -2.91
CA ASN A 231 14.02 -38.45 -4.13
C ASN A 231 14.26 -39.94 -3.84
N SER A 232 14.07 -40.81 -4.84
CA SER A 232 14.31 -42.26 -4.70
C SER A 232 15.75 -42.62 -4.35
N ASP A 233 16.71 -41.76 -4.69
CA ASP A 233 18.14 -41.90 -4.36
C ASP A 233 18.51 -41.29 -2.99
N LYS A 234 17.51 -40.87 -2.20
CA LYS A 234 17.64 -40.19 -0.90
C LYS A 234 18.23 -38.77 -0.95
N THR A 235 18.47 -38.20 -2.13
CA THR A 235 18.81 -36.77 -2.25
C THR A 235 17.57 -35.91 -2.00
N VAL A 236 17.77 -34.67 -1.54
CA VAL A 236 16.65 -33.73 -1.34
C VAL A 236 16.03 -33.35 -2.68
N ASN A 237 14.70 -33.34 -2.75
CA ASN A 237 13.96 -32.86 -3.92
C ASN A 237 14.03 -31.33 -4.01
N ARG A 238 15.15 -30.81 -4.54
CA ARG A 238 15.39 -29.36 -4.72
C ARG A 238 14.61 -28.74 -5.88
N LYS A 239 13.77 -29.50 -6.61
CA LYS A 239 12.91 -28.98 -7.70
C LYS A 239 11.71 -28.18 -7.21
N ASN A 240 11.41 -28.26 -5.92
CA ASN A 240 10.22 -27.65 -5.32
C ASN A 240 10.62 -26.73 -4.17
N ILE A 241 10.33 -25.43 -4.30
CA ILE A 241 10.69 -24.42 -3.29
C ILE A 241 10.04 -24.74 -1.92
N SER A 242 8.81 -25.26 -1.92
CA SER A 242 8.16 -25.76 -0.69
C SER A 242 8.96 -26.87 0.01
N VAL A 243 9.58 -27.78 -0.75
CA VAL A 243 10.44 -28.84 -0.18
C VAL A 243 11.73 -28.26 0.37
N ILE A 244 12.37 -27.33 -0.35
CA ILE A 244 13.59 -26.67 0.14
C ILE A 244 13.30 -25.93 1.44
N CYS A 245 12.20 -25.17 1.50
CA CYS A 245 11.75 -24.46 2.69
C CYS A 245 11.50 -25.40 3.89
N ALA A 246 10.82 -26.53 3.65
CA ALA A 246 10.61 -27.57 4.65
C ALA A 246 11.92 -28.19 5.14
N TYR A 247 12.82 -28.54 4.23
CA TYR A 247 14.07 -29.22 4.55
C TYR A 247 15.07 -28.31 5.28
N GLU A 248 15.18 -27.06 4.84
CA GLU A 248 16.09 -26.07 5.44
C GLU A 248 15.49 -25.36 6.65
N GLU A 249 14.19 -25.57 6.92
CA GLU A 249 13.40 -24.96 7.99
C GLU A 249 13.51 -23.43 8.02
N LYS A 250 13.58 -22.82 6.83
CA LYS A 250 13.78 -21.38 6.65
C LYS A 250 12.76 -20.77 5.71
N LEU A 251 12.39 -19.53 6.01
CA LEU A 251 11.61 -18.70 5.11
C LEU A 251 12.42 -18.41 3.83
N ILE A 252 11.77 -18.56 2.68
CA ILE A 252 12.34 -18.26 1.36
C ILE A 252 11.50 -17.15 0.73
N ASN A 253 12.15 -16.05 0.34
CA ASN A 253 11.52 -14.95 -0.38
C ASN A 253 12.24 -14.74 -1.71
N LEU A 254 11.53 -15.00 -2.81
CA LEU A 254 12.05 -14.86 -4.17
C LEU A 254 11.38 -13.68 -4.84
N ASP A 255 12.15 -12.61 -5.06
CA ASP A 255 11.66 -11.39 -5.71
C ASP A 255 11.37 -11.63 -7.20
N ASN A 256 12.25 -12.37 -7.87
CA ASN A 256 12.06 -12.90 -9.22
C ASN A 256 12.48 -14.37 -9.27
N VAL A 257 11.51 -15.27 -9.44
CA VAL A 257 11.75 -16.72 -9.45
C VAL A 257 12.67 -17.15 -10.59
N TYR A 258 12.62 -16.47 -11.73
CA TYR A 258 13.38 -16.85 -12.93
C TYR A 258 14.84 -16.36 -12.93
N GLU A 259 15.22 -15.50 -11.98
CA GLU A 259 16.58 -14.98 -11.82
C GLU A 259 17.40 -15.74 -10.76
N GLN A 260 16.88 -16.88 -10.28
CA GLN A 260 17.53 -17.66 -9.23
C GLN A 260 18.47 -18.71 -9.83
N GLU A 261 19.74 -18.37 -10.02
CA GLU A 261 20.75 -19.28 -10.62
C GLU A 261 21.03 -20.54 -9.79
N GLU A 262 20.89 -20.45 -8.46
CA GLU A 262 21.21 -21.53 -7.52
C GLU A 262 20.03 -22.49 -7.25
N LEU A 263 18.83 -22.18 -7.77
CA LEU A 263 17.61 -22.95 -7.50
C LEU A 263 17.14 -23.70 -8.75
N ASP A 264 16.83 -24.99 -8.57
CA ASP A 264 16.14 -25.77 -9.59
C ASP A 264 14.65 -25.41 -9.61
N ILE A 265 14.28 -24.51 -10.51
CA ILE A 265 12.91 -24.00 -10.69
C ILE A 265 12.10 -24.79 -11.72
N ASP A 266 12.54 -25.99 -12.13
CA ASP A 266 11.86 -26.76 -13.17
C ASP A 266 10.40 -27.09 -12.81
N GLY A 267 10.10 -27.33 -11.52
CA GLY A 267 8.73 -27.54 -11.06
C GLY A 267 7.83 -26.33 -11.34
N VAL A 268 8.33 -25.12 -11.09
CA VAL A 268 7.61 -23.87 -11.37
C VAL A 268 7.41 -23.68 -12.87
N LYS A 269 8.47 -23.89 -13.68
CA LYS A 269 8.40 -23.78 -15.15
C LYS A 269 7.38 -24.74 -15.75
N GLN A 270 7.31 -25.97 -15.24
CA GLN A 270 6.35 -26.98 -15.70
C GLN A 270 4.92 -26.59 -15.37
N PHE A 271 4.66 -26.12 -14.14
CA PHE A 271 3.35 -25.62 -13.73
C PHE A 271 2.91 -24.44 -14.60
N ASP A 272 3.77 -23.43 -14.73
CA ASP A 272 3.53 -22.22 -15.52
C ASP A 272 3.21 -22.56 -16.98
N LYS A 273 3.99 -23.44 -17.60
CA LYS A 273 3.76 -23.90 -18.98
C LYS A 273 2.45 -24.69 -19.11
N LYS A 274 2.15 -25.58 -18.17
CA LYS A 274 0.98 -26.46 -18.22
C LYS A 274 -0.32 -25.66 -18.11
N TYR A 275 -0.36 -24.65 -17.25
CA TYR A 275 -1.58 -23.90 -16.95
C TYR A 275 -1.60 -22.48 -17.53
N ASN A 276 -0.65 -22.14 -18.41
CA ASN A 276 -0.50 -20.81 -19.00
C ASN A 276 -0.51 -19.69 -17.94
N TYR A 277 0.34 -19.87 -16.93
CA TYR A 277 0.51 -18.99 -15.79
C TYR A 277 1.95 -18.49 -15.71
N LYS A 278 2.20 -17.39 -14.98
CA LYS A 278 3.56 -16.91 -14.74
C LYS A 278 3.77 -16.62 -13.26
N THR A 279 4.59 -17.44 -12.62
CA THR A 279 5.04 -17.27 -11.24
C THR A 279 6.24 -16.33 -11.20
N SER A 280 5.99 -15.06 -10.90
CA SER A 280 6.99 -13.99 -10.87
C SER A 280 7.68 -13.87 -9.52
N SER A 281 6.92 -13.87 -8.40
CA SER A 281 7.47 -13.78 -7.04
C SER A 281 6.91 -14.87 -6.13
N MET A 282 7.67 -15.29 -5.12
CA MET A 282 7.24 -16.31 -4.16
C MET A 282 7.66 -15.97 -2.74
N LEU A 283 6.79 -16.26 -1.78
CA LEU A 283 7.10 -16.22 -0.36
C LEU A 283 6.67 -17.54 0.27
N VAL A 284 7.62 -18.27 0.84
CA VAL A 284 7.41 -19.63 1.36
C VAL A 284 7.89 -19.68 2.81
N ILE A 285 7.03 -20.12 3.71
CA ILE A 285 7.33 -20.19 5.15
C ILE A 285 7.07 -21.60 5.70
N PRO A 286 7.94 -22.12 6.56
CA PRO A 286 7.68 -23.37 7.24
C PRO A 286 6.72 -23.15 8.42
N LEU A 287 5.88 -24.13 8.69
CA LEU A 287 5.03 -24.20 9.87
C LEU A 287 5.80 -24.93 10.97
N ILE A 288 6.48 -24.18 11.84
CA ILE A 288 7.34 -24.75 12.90
C ILE A 288 6.72 -24.44 14.27
N SER A 289 6.71 -25.41 15.18
CA SER A 289 6.24 -25.18 16.56
C SER A 289 7.30 -24.53 17.45
N ALA A 290 6.91 -24.11 18.64
CA ALA A 290 7.83 -23.54 19.63
C ALA A 290 8.98 -24.51 19.99
N GLU A 291 8.74 -25.83 19.89
CA GLU A 291 9.74 -26.87 20.13
C GLU A 291 10.63 -27.17 18.90
N GLY A 292 10.49 -26.42 17.81
CA GLY A 292 11.29 -26.61 16.59
C GLY A 292 10.82 -27.77 15.71
N LYS A 293 9.59 -28.25 15.87
CA LYS A 293 9.05 -29.33 15.04
C LYS A 293 8.37 -28.77 13.79
N LEU A 294 8.70 -29.30 12.61
CA LEU A 294 8.02 -29.00 11.35
C LEU A 294 6.64 -29.68 11.26
N PHE A 295 5.61 -28.89 10.92
CA PHE A 295 4.23 -29.31 10.70
C PHE A 295 3.78 -29.17 9.25
N GLY A 296 4.48 -28.39 8.42
CA GLY A 296 4.04 -28.09 7.06
C GLY A 296 4.69 -26.85 6.47
N VAL A 297 4.12 -26.36 5.37
CA VAL A 297 4.60 -25.19 4.64
C VAL A 297 3.40 -24.40 4.11
N ILE A 298 3.47 -23.07 4.18
CA ILE A 298 2.60 -22.17 3.43
C ILE A 298 3.45 -21.50 2.34
N GLN A 299 2.98 -21.61 1.10
CA GLN A 299 3.55 -20.96 -0.07
C GLN A 299 2.58 -19.91 -0.58
N LEU A 300 3.06 -18.70 -0.85
CA LEU A 300 2.35 -17.65 -1.56
C LEU A 300 3.07 -17.34 -2.87
N VAL A 301 2.30 -17.02 -3.91
CA VAL A 301 2.82 -16.68 -5.23
C VAL A 301 2.24 -15.35 -5.70
N ASN A 302 3.09 -14.57 -6.38
CA ASN A 302 2.75 -13.32 -7.06
C ASN A 302 2.05 -12.29 -6.18
N LYS A 303 2.80 -11.46 -5.44
CA LYS A 303 2.21 -10.24 -4.86
C LYS A 303 1.76 -9.31 -5.99
N ILE A 304 0.50 -8.88 -5.96
CA ILE A 304 -0.09 -7.98 -6.96
C ILE A 304 -0.33 -6.62 -6.33
N LYS A 305 0.39 -5.60 -6.80
CA LYS A 305 0.17 -4.20 -6.42
C LYS A 305 -0.05 -3.36 -7.67
N ASN A 306 -1.12 -2.56 -7.71
CA ASN A 306 -1.48 -1.73 -8.86
C ASN A 306 -1.50 -2.51 -10.20
N LYS A 307 -2.08 -3.72 -10.19
CA LYS A 307 -2.15 -4.65 -11.34
C LYS A 307 -0.79 -5.10 -11.89
N LYS A 308 0.28 -5.00 -11.11
CA LYS A 308 1.62 -5.48 -11.46
C LYS A 308 2.11 -6.48 -10.41
N TYR A 309 2.85 -7.49 -10.86
CA TYR A 309 3.57 -8.37 -9.95
C TYR A 309 4.75 -7.64 -9.32
N VAL A 310 4.87 -7.74 -8.01
CA VAL A 310 5.94 -7.14 -7.20
C VAL A 310 6.49 -8.19 -6.22
N SER A 311 7.62 -7.86 -5.56
CA SER A 311 8.18 -8.70 -4.50
C SER A 311 7.38 -8.58 -3.20
N PHE A 312 7.43 -9.62 -2.39
CA PHE A 312 6.91 -9.59 -1.02
C PHE A 312 7.87 -8.81 -0.12
N ASP A 313 7.31 -7.92 0.69
CA ASP A 313 8.04 -7.03 1.59
C ASP A 313 8.13 -7.60 3.02
N ASN A 314 8.79 -6.88 3.92
CA ASN A 314 8.96 -7.34 5.30
C ASN A 314 7.66 -7.42 6.10
N ASN A 315 6.63 -6.64 5.75
CA ASN A 315 5.33 -6.73 6.41
C ASN A 315 4.63 -8.03 6.01
N ASP A 316 4.74 -8.44 4.73
CA ASP A 316 4.20 -9.73 4.28
C ASP A 316 4.85 -10.89 5.02
N LYS A 317 6.17 -10.85 5.21
CA LYS A 317 6.92 -11.87 5.96
C LYS A 317 6.45 -11.96 7.41
N LEU A 318 6.31 -10.81 8.08
CA LEU A 318 5.87 -10.76 9.48
C LEU A 318 4.44 -11.29 9.64
N LEU A 319 3.55 -10.86 8.76
CA LEU A 319 2.17 -11.32 8.71
C LEU A 319 2.09 -12.83 8.47
N LEU A 320 2.81 -13.34 7.47
CA LEU A 320 2.78 -14.76 7.14
C LEU A 320 3.38 -15.61 8.28
N THR A 321 4.37 -15.07 9.01
CA THR A 321 4.90 -15.68 10.24
C THR A 321 3.87 -15.75 11.36
N ALA A 322 3.04 -14.72 11.53
CA ALA A 322 1.97 -14.76 12.52
C ALA A 322 0.90 -15.81 12.14
N LEU A 323 0.51 -15.87 10.86
CA LEU A 323 -0.46 -16.85 10.35
C LEU A 323 0.09 -18.28 10.40
N SER A 324 1.39 -18.48 10.15
CA SER A 324 2.03 -19.79 10.26
C SER A 324 2.01 -20.29 11.70
N ALA A 325 2.25 -19.41 12.69
CA ALA A 325 2.13 -19.78 14.10
C ALA A 325 0.71 -20.24 14.45
N VAL A 326 -0.33 -19.55 13.98
CA VAL A 326 -1.72 -19.96 14.16
C VAL A 326 -1.97 -21.32 13.50
N ALA A 327 -1.53 -21.52 12.25
CA ALA A 327 -1.66 -22.79 11.55
C ALA A 327 -0.98 -23.95 12.28
N THR A 328 0.23 -23.71 12.80
CA THR A 328 0.98 -24.69 13.58
C THR A 328 0.21 -25.07 14.84
N MET A 329 -0.29 -24.09 15.61
CA MET A 329 -1.06 -24.35 16.83
C MET A 329 -2.34 -25.14 16.55
N THR A 330 -3.10 -24.75 15.53
CA THR A 330 -4.32 -25.47 15.13
C THR A 330 -3.98 -26.91 14.73
N THR A 331 -2.92 -27.10 13.95
CA THR A 331 -2.47 -28.44 13.51
C THR A 331 -2.04 -29.29 14.69
N TYR A 332 -1.28 -28.73 15.62
CA TYR A 332 -0.84 -29.43 16.82
C TYR A 332 -2.04 -29.88 17.67
N ASN A 333 -2.98 -28.99 17.94
CA ASN A 333 -4.19 -29.32 18.71
C ASN A 333 -5.01 -30.42 18.03
N ASN A 334 -5.17 -30.35 16.71
CA ASN A 334 -5.89 -31.38 15.96
C ASN A 334 -5.20 -32.75 16.01
N LEU A 335 -3.87 -32.79 16.04
CA LEU A 335 -3.11 -34.03 16.20
C LEU A 335 -3.20 -34.61 17.61
N LEU A 336 -3.39 -33.79 18.66
CA LEU A 336 -3.60 -34.26 20.03
C LEU A 336 -5.01 -34.81 20.29
N LEU A 337 -6.00 -34.36 19.51
CA LEU A 337 -7.40 -34.80 19.62
C LEU A 337 -7.70 -36.12 18.88
N LYS A 338 -6.73 -36.64 18.13
CA LYS A 338 -6.79 -37.94 17.44
C LYS A 338 -5.91 -38.96 18.15
#